data_AF-A0A316I211-F1
#
_entry.id   AF-A0A316I211-F1
#
_cell.length_a   1.000
_cell.length_b   1.000
_cell.length_c   1.000
_cell.angle_alpha   90.00
_cell.angle_beta   90.00
_cell.angle_gamma   90.00
#
_symmetry.space_group_name_H-M   'P 1'
#
loop_
_entity.id
_entity.type
_entity.pdbx_description
1 polymer ?
#
loop_
_entity_poly.entity_id
_entity_poly.type
_entity_poly.pdbx_seq_one_letter_code
_entity_poly.pdbx_strand_id
1 'polypeptide(L)'
;MPLDRHAASGVPHIVQAALQLSAEQRAEVRAFADSLPQHERTKPAQMPISFDLYLASEGPGALVMRLLSNRNLYQTLVAKAVCDITEGRRYWAASSYAMVGAGRKELTPDLLGDLAPLLDIPADVLATLTGITPVGAPVPGLGEIVWAVRRLTRDQAVDVREFAEAMISRRAT
;
A
#
# COMPACT_ATOMS: atom_id res chain seq x y z
N MET A 1 -3.06 -11.03 -5.47
CA MET A 1 -2.13 -10.40 -6.42
C MET A 1 -2.91 -9.39 -7.26
N PRO A 2 -2.26 -8.33 -7.76
CA PRO A 2 -2.96 -7.28 -8.48
C PRO A 2 -3.52 -7.71 -9.85
N LEU A 3 -4.52 -6.97 -10.35
CA LEU A 3 -5.14 -7.17 -11.66
C LEU A 3 -4.25 -6.62 -12.78
N ASP A 4 -3.89 -5.35 -12.69
CA ASP A 4 -3.00 -4.66 -13.62
C ASP A 4 -1.78 -4.14 -12.88
N ARG A 5 -0.58 -4.56 -13.32
CA ARG A 5 0.69 -4.09 -12.75
C ARG A 5 0.95 -2.61 -13.05
N HIS A 6 0.36 -2.06 -14.12
CA HIS A 6 0.53 -0.67 -14.51
C HIS A 6 -0.32 0.27 -13.65
N ALA A 7 -1.37 -0.23 -12.98
CA ALA A 7 -2.07 0.51 -11.94
C ALA A 7 -1.19 0.82 -10.72
N ALA A 8 -0.11 0.04 -10.51
CA ALA A 8 0.81 0.24 -9.40
C ALA A 8 1.43 1.64 -9.35
N SER A 9 1.72 2.26 -10.50
CA SER A 9 2.30 3.60 -10.53
C SER A 9 1.35 4.69 -10.01
N GLY A 10 0.03 4.45 -10.05
CA GLY A 10 -0.98 5.36 -9.51
C GLY A 10 -1.12 5.29 -7.99
N VAL A 11 -0.78 4.15 -7.37
CA VAL A 11 -1.04 3.90 -5.93
C VAL A 11 -0.41 4.97 -5.02
N PRO A 12 0.86 5.38 -5.18
CA PRO A 12 1.41 6.43 -4.32
C PRO A 12 0.71 7.78 -4.44
N HIS A 13 0.19 8.13 -5.63
CA HIS A 13 -0.56 9.37 -5.80
C HIS A 13 -1.94 9.29 -5.12
N ILE A 14 -2.59 8.13 -5.18
CA ILE A 14 -3.83 7.88 -4.43
C ILE A 14 -3.56 7.96 -2.91
N VAL A 15 -2.47 7.36 -2.43
CA VAL A 15 -2.05 7.45 -1.02
C VAL A 15 -1.85 8.91 -0.61
N GLN A 16 -1.09 9.66 -1.40
CA GLN A 16 -0.83 11.09 -1.15
C GLN A 16 -2.11 11.93 -1.09
N ALA A 17 -3.06 11.69 -2.00
CA ALA A 17 -4.36 12.36 -1.98
C ALA A 17 -5.19 11.93 -0.75
N ALA A 18 -5.27 10.63 -0.47
CA ALA A 18 -6.03 10.08 0.65
C ALA A 18 -5.55 10.54 2.03
N LEU A 19 -4.25 10.83 2.19
CA LEU A 19 -3.69 11.39 3.41
C LEU A 19 -4.21 12.80 3.74
N GLN A 20 -4.69 13.55 2.75
CA GLN A 20 -5.25 14.90 2.92
C GLN A 20 -6.74 14.91 3.27
N LEU A 21 -7.40 13.75 3.18
CA LEU A 21 -8.83 13.57 3.41
C LEU A 21 -9.15 13.23 4.86
N SER A 22 -10.40 13.43 5.29
CA SER A 22 -10.91 12.86 6.56
C SER A 22 -11.13 11.34 6.43
N ALA A 23 -11.46 10.67 7.53
CA ALA A 23 -11.79 9.24 7.50
C ALA A 23 -13.07 8.96 6.69
N GLU A 24 -14.08 9.81 6.82
CA GLU A 24 -15.35 9.73 6.09
C GLU A 24 -15.10 9.90 4.58
N GLN A 25 -14.29 10.89 4.21
CA GLN A 25 -13.94 11.13 2.81
C GLN A 25 -13.12 9.98 2.21
N ARG A 26 -12.21 9.37 3.00
CA ARG A 26 -11.53 8.14 2.58
C ARG A 26 -12.51 6.99 2.36
N ALA A 27 -13.55 6.87 3.18
CA ALA A 27 -14.61 5.88 2.98
C ALA A 27 -15.39 6.15 1.67
N GLU A 28 -15.63 7.41 1.30
CA GLU A 28 -16.21 7.76 -0.01
C GLU A 28 -15.30 7.39 -1.18
N VAL A 29 -13.99 7.68 -1.08
CA VAL A 29 -13.00 7.26 -2.10
C VAL A 29 -12.97 5.74 -2.25
N ARG A 30 -13.00 5.01 -1.14
CA ARG A 30 -13.10 3.55 -1.14
C ARG A 30 -14.40 3.10 -1.83
N ALA A 31 -15.54 3.66 -1.46
CA ALA A 31 -16.83 3.31 -2.05
C ALA A 31 -16.85 3.57 -3.56
N PHE A 32 -16.23 4.67 -4.01
CA PHE A 32 -16.04 4.95 -5.43
C PHE A 32 -15.17 3.87 -6.11
N ALA A 33 -14.02 3.52 -5.53
CA ALA A 33 -13.16 2.47 -6.05
C ALA A 33 -13.87 1.10 -6.14
N ASP A 34 -14.69 0.77 -5.13
CA ASP A 34 -15.49 -0.46 -5.09
C ASP A 34 -16.64 -0.45 -6.12
N SER A 35 -17.10 0.72 -6.56
CA SER A 35 -18.15 0.86 -7.58
C SER A 35 -17.67 0.66 -9.02
N LEU A 36 -16.35 0.74 -9.26
CA LEU A 36 -15.78 0.57 -10.59
C LEU A 36 -15.84 -0.90 -11.04
N PRO A 37 -16.06 -1.17 -12.35
CA PRO A 37 -16.14 -2.54 -12.85
C PRO A 37 -14.87 -3.34 -12.54
N GLN A 38 -15.00 -4.41 -11.75
CA GLN A 38 -13.89 -5.31 -11.49
C GLN A 38 -13.82 -6.37 -12.58
N HIS A 39 -12.71 -6.43 -13.32
CA HIS A 39 -12.52 -7.49 -14.31
C HIS A 39 -12.23 -8.82 -13.61
N GLU A 40 -12.94 -9.87 -14.02
CA GLU A 40 -12.67 -11.23 -13.56
C GLU A 40 -11.25 -11.64 -13.97
N ARG A 41 -10.51 -12.26 -13.05
CA ARG A 41 -9.14 -12.69 -13.31
C ARG A 41 -9.14 -13.90 -14.23
N THR A 42 -8.86 -13.69 -15.51
CA THR A 42 -8.70 -14.76 -16.49
C THR A 42 -7.31 -15.44 -16.45
N LYS A 43 -6.34 -14.85 -15.75
CA LYS A 43 -4.99 -15.40 -15.58
C LYS A 43 -4.47 -15.27 -14.14
N PRO A 44 -3.65 -16.23 -13.66
CA PRO A 44 -2.81 -16.03 -12.49
C PRO A 44 -1.94 -14.79 -12.69
N ALA A 45 -1.68 -14.06 -11.61
CA ALA A 45 -0.95 -12.80 -11.73
C ALA A 45 0.51 -13.16 -11.89
N GLN A 46 1.13 -12.54 -12.88
CA GLN A 46 2.57 -12.65 -13.05
C GLN A 46 3.24 -11.92 -11.90
N MET A 47 4.02 -12.64 -11.11
CA MET A 47 4.81 -12.04 -10.05
C MET A 47 5.93 -11.20 -10.70
N PRO A 48 6.24 -10.00 -10.18
CA PRO A 48 7.41 -9.28 -10.61
C PRO A 48 8.67 -10.11 -10.37
N ILE A 49 9.69 -9.96 -11.22
CA ILE A 49 10.97 -10.67 -11.11
C ILE A 49 11.67 -10.40 -9.75
N SER A 50 11.45 -9.22 -9.15
CA SER A 50 11.99 -8.90 -7.82
C SER A 50 11.31 -9.65 -6.67
N PHE A 51 10.23 -10.37 -6.93
CA PHE A 51 9.48 -11.17 -5.95
C PHE A 51 10.21 -12.48 -5.60
N ASP A 52 11.06 -13.00 -6.48
CA ASP A 52 11.88 -14.19 -6.23
C ASP A 52 12.82 -13.98 -5.02
N LEU A 53 13.28 -12.74 -4.79
CA LEU A 53 14.08 -12.37 -3.62
C LEU A 53 13.32 -12.52 -2.29
N TYR A 54 11.98 -12.43 -2.33
CA TYR A 54 11.12 -12.56 -1.14
C TYR A 54 10.64 -13.98 -0.91
N LEU A 55 10.48 -14.75 -1.99
CA LEU A 55 10.11 -16.17 -1.88
C LEU A 55 11.21 -17.01 -1.23
N ALA A 56 12.46 -16.57 -1.33
CA ALA A 56 13.60 -17.24 -0.70
C ALA A 56 13.74 -17.00 0.82
N SER A 57 12.91 -16.12 1.41
CA SER A 57 12.98 -15.78 2.84
C SER A 57 11.63 -16.00 3.52
N GLU A 58 11.65 -16.65 4.69
CA GLU A 58 10.44 -16.95 5.46
C GLU A 58 10.20 -15.95 6.62
N GLY A 59 11.06 -14.94 6.76
CA GLY A 59 11.01 -13.99 7.87
C GLY A 59 9.86 -12.96 7.82
N PRO A 60 9.62 -12.22 8.91
CA PRO A 60 8.52 -11.24 9.00
C PRO A 60 8.64 -10.12 7.96
N GLY A 61 9.87 -9.68 7.64
CA GLY A 61 10.12 -8.75 6.54
C GLY A 61 9.64 -9.26 5.19
N ALA A 62 9.93 -10.54 4.87
CA ALA A 62 9.49 -11.17 3.63
C ALA A 62 7.96 -11.31 3.57
N LEU A 63 7.32 -11.67 4.69
CA LEU A 63 5.85 -11.71 4.79
C LEU A 63 5.23 -10.33 4.48
N VAL A 64 5.69 -9.27 5.15
CA VAL A 64 5.15 -7.92 4.97
C VAL A 64 5.36 -7.42 3.54
N MET A 65 6.54 -7.63 2.95
CA MET A 65 6.80 -7.22 1.57
C MET A 65 5.95 -8.00 0.55
N ARG A 66 5.63 -9.28 0.82
CA ARG A 66 4.67 -10.07 0.01
C ARG A 66 3.25 -9.52 0.12
N LEU A 67 2.82 -9.13 1.32
CA LEU A 67 1.50 -8.51 1.54
C LEU A 67 1.38 -7.16 0.81
N LEU A 68 2.41 -6.31 0.85
CA LEU A 68 2.45 -5.04 0.10
C LEU A 68 2.43 -5.27 -1.42
N SER A 69 3.21 -6.24 -1.89
CA SER A 69 3.21 -6.60 -3.31
C SER A 69 1.83 -7.12 -3.79
N ASN A 70 1.06 -7.79 -2.92
CA ASN A 70 -0.33 -8.17 -3.20
C ASN A 70 -1.25 -6.96 -3.47
N ARG A 71 -0.84 -5.78 -3.00
CA ARG A 71 -1.51 -4.48 -3.10
C ARG A 71 -0.87 -3.56 -4.13
N ASN A 72 -0.17 -4.12 -5.13
CA ASN A 72 0.52 -3.33 -6.17
C ASN A 72 1.65 -2.43 -5.63
N LEU A 73 2.16 -2.68 -4.42
CA LEU A 73 3.23 -1.89 -3.80
C LEU A 73 4.55 -2.66 -3.82
N TYR A 74 5.39 -2.35 -4.82
CA TYR A 74 6.79 -2.81 -4.91
C TYR A 74 7.73 -1.83 -4.21
N GLN A 75 9.01 -2.17 -4.08
CA GLN A 75 9.97 -1.46 -3.20
C GLN A 75 10.03 0.05 -3.43
N THR A 76 10.05 0.49 -4.69
CA THR A 76 10.07 1.92 -5.04
C THR A 76 8.78 2.62 -4.64
N LEU A 77 7.64 1.95 -4.80
CA LEU A 77 6.33 2.49 -4.48
C LEU A 77 6.10 2.51 -2.96
N VAL A 78 6.59 1.49 -2.26
CA VAL A 78 6.64 1.44 -0.79
C VAL A 78 7.47 2.59 -0.25
N ALA A 79 8.67 2.83 -0.80
CA ALA A 79 9.52 3.94 -0.38
C ALA A 79 8.81 5.30 -0.52
N LYS A 80 8.11 5.52 -1.63
CA LYS A 80 7.33 6.73 -1.84
C LYS A 80 6.15 6.83 -0.86
N ALA A 81 5.36 5.78 -0.71
CA ALA A 81 4.21 5.78 0.19
C ALA A 81 4.61 5.99 1.66
N VAL A 82 5.71 5.38 2.12
CA VAL A 82 6.23 5.60 3.48
C VAL A 82 6.73 7.03 3.66
N CYS A 83 7.41 7.60 2.65
CA CYS A 83 7.79 9.01 2.69
C CYS A 83 6.56 9.91 2.86
N ASP A 84 5.48 9.64 2.12
CA ASP A 84 4.24 10.42 2.20
C ASP A 84 3.54 10.23 3.57
N ILE A 85 3.38 8.98 4.05
CA ILE A 85 2.76 8.66 5.35
C ILE A 85 3.50 9.30 6.53
N THR A 86 4.83 9.34 6.46
CA THR A 86 5.67 9.87 7.54
C THR A 86 5.91 11.38 7.42
N GLU A 87 5.25 12.05 6.47
CA GLU A 87 5.45 13.48 6.18
C GLU A 87 6.92 13.82 5.91
N GLY A 88 7.62 12.94 5.19
CA GLY A 88 9.02 13.08 4.83
C GLY A 88 10.02 12.73 5.95
N ARG A 89 9.56 12.42 7.17
CA ARG A 89 10.45 12.05 8.29
C ARG A 89 11.22 10.76 8.05
N ARG A 90 10.66 9.82 7.27
CA ARG A 90 11.35 8.60 6.86
C ARG A 90 11.53 8.55 5.35
N TYR A 91 12.78 8.72 4.93
CA TYR A 91 13.18 8.64 3.53
C TYR A 91 14.20 7.51 3.34
N TRP A 92 13.73 6.33 2.96
CA TRP A 92 14.59 5.15 2.72
C TRP A 92 14.66 4.82 1.24
N ALA A 93 15.85 4.42 0.77
CA ALA A 93 16.01 3.92 -0.59
C ALA A 93 15.19 2.62 -0.80
N ALA A 94 14.68 2.41 -2.02
CA ALA A 94 13.95 1.19 -2.39
C ALA A 94 14.74 -0.09 -2.05
N SER A 95 16.07 -0.06 -2.19
CA SER A 95 16.96 -1.16 -1.81
C SER A 95 16.88 -1.53 -0.32
N SER A 96 16.57 -0.60 0.58
CA SER A 96 16.38 -0.91 2.00
C SER A 96 15.18 -1.82 2.22
N TYR A 97 14.07 -1.56 1.54
CA TYR A 97 12.88 -2.43 1.60
C TYR A 97 13.12 -3.77 0.90
N ALA A 98 13.94 -3.80 -0.15
CA ALA A 98 14.41 -5.06 -0.75
C ALA A 98 15.20 -5.89 0.27
N MET A 99 16.13 -5.28 1.00
CA MET A 99 16.94 -5.95 2.01
C MET A 99 16.10 -6.44 3.20
N VAL A 100 15.08 -5.69 3.61
CA VAL A 100 14.11 -6.13 4.64
C VAL A 100 13.34 -7.36 4.17
N GLY A 101 12.80 -7.32 2.95
CA GLY A 101 12.08 -8.48 2.40
C GLY A 101 12.98 -9.71 2.15
N ALA A 102 14.28 -9.50 1.94
CA ALA A 102 15.27 -10.59 1.80
C ALA A 102 15.79 -11.10 3.16
N GLY A 103 15.32 -10.55 4.30
CA GLY A 103 15.80 -10.90 5.63
C GLY A 103 17.23 -10.44 5.93
N ARG A 104 17.81 -9.57 5.10
CA ARG A 104 19.17 -9.03 5.25
C ARG A 104 19.20 -7.72 6.04
N LYS A 105 18.02 -7.15 6.31
CA LYS A 105 17.82 -6.01 7.20
C LYS A 105 16.61 -6.31 8.08
N GLU A 106 16.69 -5.94 9.36
CA GLU A 106 15.60 -6.15 10.30
C GLU A 106 14.36 -5.33 9.93
N LEU A 107 13.19 -5.95 10.09
CA LEU A 107 11.91 -5.25 10.14
C LEU A 107 11.71 -4.76 11.57
N THR A 108 11.93 -3.49 11.85
CA THR A 108 11.77 -2.94 13.20
C THR A 108 10.30 -2.62 13.52
N PRO A 109 9.91 -2.48 14.81
CA PRO A 109 8.58 -2.01 15.21
C PRO A 109 8.13 -0.71 14.54
N ASP A 110 9.01 0.29 14.46
CA ASP A 110 8.71 1.56 13.79
C ASP A 110 8.56 1.38 12.28
N LEU A 111 9.32 0.47 11.65
CA LEU A 111 9.17 0.20 10.23
C LEU A 111 7.87 -0.54 9.92
N LEU A 112 7.50 -1.49 10.77
CA LEU A 112 6.20 -2.14 10.63
C LEU A 112 5.06 -1.14 10.84
N GLY A 113 5.20 -0.20 11.78
CA GLY A 113 4.24 0.88 12.01
C GLY A 113 4.06 1.80 10.81
N ASP A 114 5.13 2.16 10.12
CA ASP A 114 5.03 2.98 8.90
C ASP A 114 4.42 2.23 7.70
N LEU A 115 4.55 0.90 7.68
CA LEU A 115 4.01 0.05 6.61
C LEU A 115 2.55 -0.38 6.88
N ALA A 116 2.15 -0.47 8.15
CA ALA A 116 0.83 -0.94 8.57
C ALA A 116 -0.36 -0.17 7.94
N PRO A 117 -0.32 1.17 7.78
CA PRO A 117 -1.39 1.92 7.13
C PRO A 117 -1.72 1.47 5.71
N LEU A 118 -0.77 0.83 5.01
CA LEU A 118 -0.94 0.33 3.64
C LEU A 118 -1.55 -1.07 3.58
N LEU A 119 -1.59 -1.78 4.72
CA LEU A 119 -1.88 -3.21 4.75
C LEU A 119 -3.33 -3.55 5.00
N ASP A 120 -4.17 -2.66 5.50
CA ASP A 120 -5.56 -3.03 5.86
C ASP A 120 -5.63 -4.28 6.77
N ILE A 121 -4.69 -4.38 7.72
CA ILE A 121 -4.62 -5.46 8.69
C ILE A 121 -4.55 -4.83 10.08
N PRO A 122 -5.40 -5.26 11.03
CA PRO A 122 -5.32 -4.81 12.41
C PRO A 122 -3.93 -4.99 13.03
N ALA A 123 -3.52 -4.06 13.89
CA ALA A 123 -2.18 -4.03 14.46
C ALA A 123 -1.84 -5.28 15.31
N ASP A 124 -2.83 -5.81 16.03
CA ASP A 124 -2.74 -7.05 16.82
C ASP A 124 -2.57 -8.29 15.94
N VAL A 125 -3.26 -8.33 14.80
CA VAL A 125 -3.09 -9.38 13.79
C VAL A 125 -1.70 -9.28 13.14
N LEU A 126 -1.23 -8.07 12.79
CA LEU A 126 0.13 -7.87 12.31
C LEU A 126 1.17 -8.32 13.33
N ALA A 127 0.97 -7.99 14.61
CA ALA A 127 1.85 -8.43 15.68
C ALA A 127 1.89 -9.95 15.83
N THR A 128 0.73 -10.60 15.72
CA THR A 128 0.62 -12.06 15.75
C THR A 128 1.34 -12.69 14.55
N LEU A 129 1.18 -12.14 13.35
CA LEU A 129 1.77 -12.67 12.12
C LEU A 129 3.30 -12.47 12.04
N THR A 130 3.81 -11.41 12.65
CA THR A 130 5.22 -11.02 12.52
C THR A 130 6.05 -11.27 13.78
N GLY A 131 5.39 -11.47 14.93
CA GLY A 131 6.02 -11.44 16.25
C GLY A 131 6.42 -10.03 16.70
N ILE A 132 6.00 -8.98 16.00
CA ILE A 132 6.47 -7.59 16.19
C ILE A 132 5.29 -6.66 16.36
N THR A 133 5.21 -5.97 17.49
CA THR A 133 4.18 -4.95 17.71
C THR A 133 4.51 -3.68 16.91
N PRO A 134 3.68 -3.25 15.95
CA PRO A 134 3.91 -2.01 15.21
C PRO A 134 3.86 -0.78 16.12
N VAL A 135 4.73 0.20 15.86
CA VAL A 135 4.74 1.50 16.55
C VAL A 135 4.32 2.60 15.57
N GLY A 136 3.22 3.28 15.87
CA GLY A 136 2.71 4.37 15.03
C GLY A 136 1.21 4.53 15.17
N ALA A 137 0.68 5.67 14.72
CA ALA A 137 -0.75 5.88 14.67
C ALA A 137 -1.33 5.23 13.40
N PRO A 138 -2.49 4.55 13.49
CA PRO A 138 -3.18 4.07 12.31
C PRO A 138 -3.64 5.26 11.45
N VAL A 139 -3.77 5.03 10.14
CA VAL A 139 -4.45 5.96 9.22
C VAL A 139 -5.75 5.27 8.76
N PRO A 140 -6.89 5.49 9.46
CA PRO A 140 -8.12 4.77 9.18
C PRO A 140 -8.57 4.91 7.73
N GLY A 141 -8.93 3.78 7.09
CA GLY A 141 -9.42 3.73 5.70
C GLY A 141 -8.36 3.78 4.61
N LEU A 142 -7.09 4.11 4.92
CA LEU A 142 -6.04 4.18 3.89
C LEU A 142 -5.74 2.80 3.29
N GLY A 143 -5.57 1.78 4.15
CA GLY A 143 -5.30 0.42 3.73
C GLY A 143 -6.42 -0.15 2.86
N GLU A 144 -7.68 0.16 3.20
CA GLU A 144 -8.87 -0.30 2.48
C GLU A 144 -8.89 0.25 1.05
N ILE A 145 -8.55 1.53 0.85
CA ILE A 145 -8.41 2.13 -0.49
C ILE A 145 -7.30 1.41 -1.27
N VAL A 146 -6.12 1.24 -0.66
CA VAL A 146 -4.99 0.55 -1.28
C VAL A 146 -5.36 -0.89 -1.68
N TRP A 147 -6.16 -1.56 -0.84
CA TRP A 147 -6.67 -2.90 -1.10
C TRP A 147 -7.71 -2.95 -2.23
N ALA A 148 -8.61 -1.96 -2.33
CA ALA A 148 -9.57 -1.87 -3.43
C ALA A 148 -8.86 -1.67 -4.78
N VAL A 149 -7.87 -0.77 -4.82
CA VAL A 149 -7.13 -0.39 -6.04
C VAL A 149 -6.38 -1.57 -6.67
N ARG A 150 -6.00 -2.60 -5.90
CA ARG A 150 -5.30 -3.78 -6.46
C ARG A 150 -6.09 -4.51 -7.56
N ARG A 151 -7.41 -4.32 -7.61
CA ARG A 151 -8.31 -4.96 -8.59
C ARG A 151 -8.70 -4.04 -9.74
N LEU A 152 -8.12 -2.86 -9.82
CA LEU A 152 -8.40 -1.87 -10.85
C LEU A 152 -7.39 -1.94 -11.99
N THR A 153 -7.83 -1.53 -13.17
CA THR A 153 -6.93 -1.21 -14.29
C THR A 153 -6.19 0.10 -14.01
N ARG A 154 -5.16 0.41 -14.81
CA ARG A 154 -4.48 1.71 -14.74
C ARG A 154 -5.44 2.89 -14.85
N ASP A 155 -6.36 2.87 -15.80
CA ASP A 155 -7.26 3.99 -16.06
C ASP A 155 -8.27 4.17 -14.92
N GLN A 156 -8.79 3.07 -14.37
CA GLN A 156 -9.62 3.11 -13.17
C GLN A 156 -8.87 3.64 -11.94
N ALA A 157 -7.58 3.32 -11.80
CA ALA A 157 -6.75 3.89 -10.73
C ALA A 157 -6.54 5.41 -10.91
N VAL A 158 -6.51 5.89 -12.16
CA VAL A 158 -6.51 7.33 -12.46
C VAL A 158 -7.84 7.96 -12.05
N ASP A 159 -8.97 7.35 -12.37
CA ASP A 159 -10.29 7.85 -11.96
C ASP A 159 -10.40 7.98 -10.43
N VAL A 160 -9.92 6.98 -9.67
CA VAL A 160 -9.92 7.02 -8.20
C VAL A 160 -9.05 8.16 -7.67
N ARG A 161 -7.89 8.41 -8.28
CA ARG A 161 -7.02 9.53 -7.91
C ARG A 161 -7.75 10.86 -8.14
N GLU A 162 -8.30 11.06 -9.33
CA GLU A 162 -8.97 12.31 -9.72
C GLU A 162 -10.20 12.57 -8.86
N PHE A 163 -10.93 11.52 -8.49
CA PHE A 163 -12.02 11.61 -7.53
C PHE A 163 -11.54 12.14 -6.16
N ALA A 164 -10.45 11.58 -5.62
CA ALA A 164 -9.87 12.04 -4.36
C ALA A 164 -9.38 13.49 -4.44
N GLU A 165 -8.68 13.87 -5.52
CA GLU A 165 -8.18 15.24 -5.75
C GLU A 165 -9.32 16.26 -5.87
N ALA A 166 -10.44 15.89 -6.50
CA ALA A 166 -11.63 16.72 -6.57
C ALA A 166 -12.28 16.95 -5.20
N MET A 167 -12.21 15.98 -4.28
CA MET A 167 -12.68 16.14 -2.89
C MET A 167 -11.81 17.11 -2.09
N ILE A 168 -10.48 17.04 -2.28
CA ILE A 168 -9.53 17.97 -1.65
C ILE A 168 -9.82 19.40 -2.12
N SER A 169 -10.03 19.58 -3.43
CA SER A 169 -10.23 20.91 -4.02
C SER A 169 -11.52 21.59 -3.53
N ARG A 170 -12.58 20.81 -3.29
CA ARG A 170 -13.86 21.28 -2.72
C ARG A 170 -13.75 21.77 -1.27
N ARG A 171 -12.68 21.43 -0.55
CA ARG A 171 -12.41 21.89 0.82
C ARG A 171 -11.73 23.26 0.85
N ALA A 172 -11.09 23.66 -0.25
CA ALA A 172 -10.32 24.90 -0.34
C ALA A 172 -11.13 26.11 -0.84
N THR A 173 -12.44 25.92 -1.08
CA THR A 173 -13.38 26.97 -1.52
C THR A 173 -14.37 27.27 -0.41
#